data_AF-A0A087CP69-F1
#
_entry.id   AF-A0A087CP69-F1
#
_cell.length_a   1.000
_cell.length_b   1.000
_cell.length_c   1.000
_cell.angle_alpha   90.00
_cell.angle_beta   90.00
_cell.angle_gamma   90.00
#
_symmetry.space_group_name_H-M   'P 1'
#
loop_
_entity.id
_entity.type
_entity.pdbx_description
1 polymer ?
#
loop_
_entity_poly.entity_id
_entity_poly.type
_entity_poly.pdbx_seq_one_letter_code
_entity_poly.pdbx_strand_id
1 'polypeptide(L)'
;MVVHISVTLGVMGCALIHRFARRACGRIAERRTVCLTAGKEARRPHFRKGTMMSMVTVAAIGDSDSPAMLDTKDVVDMFKRSNLAVYAEARREFYRKVNLNPFKPHSQYVLQLVEWSFLDWFSFDCRISGSGITGNESEDMLVELEYDALRGISPFRAAAEYLHRHAGGVGDIDLDDLREVDETNFASMFWIRNANAVQGRLMVEDLIRGEFYSVFDPRAAARYDGAHGGLIVNRIARARGMWRSCAIPLYEARRPDALDAKADISREFRDTGYTPDVAGLLRFFYGRAKDTGLGWEDAVSLRSTGVLDRFLNRICD
;
A
#
# COMPACT_ATOMS: atom_id res chain seq x y z
N MET A 1 6.46 58.18 -12.18
CA MET A 1 6.80 57.70 -13.53
C MET A 1 6.62 56.19 -13.52
N VAL A 2 5.45 55.73 -13.95
CA VAL A 2 5.08 54.31 -14.02
C VAL A 2 5.42 53.86 -15.43
N VAL A 3 6.33 52.90 -15.56
CA VAL A 3 6.63 52.27 -16.85
C VAL A 3 5.83 51.00 -16.95
N HIS A 4 4.75 51.06 -17.72
CA HIS A 4 4.05 49.89 -18.25
C HIS A 4 4.95 49.19 -19.27
N ILE A 5 5.22 47.91 -19.07
CA ILE A 5 5.66 47.02 -20.15
C ILE A 5 4.50 46.07 -20.45
N SER A 6 3.79 46.38 -21.52
CA SER A 6 2.86 45.47 -22.18
C SER A 6 3.66 44.47 -23.01
N VAL A 7 3.44 43.17 -22.79
CA VAL A 7 3.73 42.12 -23.77
C VAL A 7 2.44 41.36 -24.04
N THR A 8 1.82 41.69 -25.16
CA THR A 8 0.75 40.94 -25.82
C THR A 8 1.39 40.01 -26.84
N LEU A 9 1.22 38.68 -26.73
CA LEU A 9 1.34 37.63 -27.78
C LEU A 9 1.46 36.26 -27.08
N GLY A 10 0.68 35.22 -27.35
CA GLY A 10 -0.41 35.04 -28.29
C GLY A 10 -1.17 33.78 -27.88
N VAL A 11 -2.45 33.82 -28.22
CA VAL A 11 -3.43 32.74 -28.04
C VAL A 11 -3.03 31.55 -28.90
N MET A 12 -2.59 30.44 -28.29
CA MET A 12 -2.80 29.08 -28.78
C MET A 12 -2.13 28.08 -27.81
N GLY A 13 -2.93 27.34 -27.04
CA GLY A 13 -2.39 26.22 -26.26
C GLY A 13 -3.31 25.64 -25.18
N CYS A 14 -4.33 26.39 -24.72
CA CYS A 14 -5.18 25.93 -23.61
C CYS A 14 -6.33 24.97 -24.00
N ALA A 15 -6.48 24.57 -25.27
CA ALA A 15 -7.63 23.75 -25.70
C ALA A 15 -7.31 22.27 -26.05
N LEU A 16 -6.03 21.85 -26.11
CA LEU A 16 -5.68 20.45 -26.43
C LEU A 16 -5.28 19.59 -25.22
N ILE A 17 -4.73 20.17 -24.16
CA ILE A 17 -4.25 19.40 -22.99
C ILE A 17 -5.42 18.96 -22.08
N HIS A 18 -6.50 19.74 -22.03
CA HIS A 18 -7.71 19.34 -21.29
C HIS A 18 -8.51 18.23 -22.00
N ARG A 19 -8.30 18.00 -23.31
CA ARG A 19 -8.91 16.89 -24.07
C ARG A 19 -8.12 15.58 -23.95
N PHE A 20 -6.81 15.62 -23.70
CA PHE A 20 -6.03 14.40 -23.43
C PHE A 20 -6.23 13.89 -22.00
N ALA A 21 -6.30 14.79 -21.01
CA ALA A 21 -6.61 14.41 -19.62
C ALA A 21 -8.05 13.87 -19.44
N ARG A 22 -9.03 14.36 -20.23
CA ARG A 22 -10.41 13.82 -20.21
C ARG A 22 -10.61 12.55 -21.04
N ARG A 23 -9.71 12.18 -21.96
CA ARG A 23 -9.78 10.89 -22.68
C ARG A 23 -9.07 9.75 -21.95
N ALA A 24 -8.15 10.06 -21.03
CA ALA A 24 -7.58 9.09 -20.10
C ALA A 24 -8.53 8.75 -18.92
N CYS A 25 -9.54 9.59 -18.67
CA CYS A 25 -10.59 9.34 -17.70
C CYS A 25 -11.87 8.87 -18.42
N GLY A 26 -11.80 7.69 -19.03
CA GLY A 26 -13.01 6.95 -19.40
C GLY A 26 -13.77 6.62 -18.12
N ARG A 27 -15.06 6.97 -18.06
CA ARG A 27 -15.98 6.77 -16.93
C ARG A 27 -15.57 5.59 -16.06
N ILE A 28 -14.98 5.86 -14.89
CA ILE A 28 -14.98 4.90 -13.80
C ILE A 28 -16.45 4.77 -13.43
N ALA A 29 -17.07 3.69 -13.88
CA ALA A 29 -18.43 3.36 -13.50
C ALA A 29 -18.48 3.37 -11.97
N GLU A 30 -19.42 4.13 -11.40
CA GLU A 30 -19.86 3.97 -10.02
C GLU A 30 -20.14 2.48 -9.79
N ARG A 31 -19.19 1.77 -9.18
CA ARG A 31 -19.50 0.47 -8.61
C ARG A 31 -20.11 0.74 -7.25
N ARG A 32 -21.43 0.84 -7.29
CA ARG A 32 -22.31 0.50 -6.17
C ARG A 32 -21.75 -0.75 -5.49
N THR A 33 -21.45 -0.63 -4.22
CA THR A 33 -21.36 -1.77 -3.31
C THR A 33 -22.72 -2.44 -3.34
N VAL A 34 -22.88 -3.47 -4.18
CA VAL A 34 -24.02 -4.37 -4.08
C VAL A 34 -23.71 -5.27 -2.89
N CYS A 35 -24.21 -4.87 -1.73
CA CYS A 35 -24.48 -5.82 -0.66
C CYS A 35 -25.41 -6.88 -1.26
N LEU A 36 -24.91 -8.10 -1.46
CA LEU A 36 -25.77 -9.25 -1.67
C LEU A 36 -26.42 -9.61 -0.33
N THR A 37 -27.48 -8.88 0.01
CA THR A 37 -28.49 -9.34 0.94
C THR A 37 -29.54 -10.13 0.18
N ALA A 38 -29.61 -11.43 0.45
CA ALA A 38 -30.80 -12.25 0.27
C ALA A 38 -30.66 -13.41 1.26
N GLY A 39 -31.51 -13.63 2.27
CA GLY A 39 -32.78 -13.04 2.63
C GLY A 39 -33.56 -14.13 3.35
N LYS A 40 -33.93 -13.93 4.62
CA LYS A 40 -35.20 -14.35 5.21
C LYS A 40 -35.31 -13.90 6.67
N GLU A 41 -36.43 -13.21 6.90
CA GLU A 41 -37.13 -13.00 8.18
C GLU A 41 -36.42 -12.27 9.32
N ALA A 42 -36.80 -11.00 9.45
CA ALA A 42 -36.66 -10.23 10.66
C ALA A 42 -37.41 -10.89 11.83
N ARG A 43 -36.66 -11.39 12.82
CA ARG A 43 -37.12 -11.44 14.21
C ARG A 43 -36.15 -10.63 15.06
N ARG A 44 -36.70 -9.64 15.77
CA ARG A 44 -35.97 -8.75 16.70
C ARG A 44 -35.11 -9.57 17.66
N PRO A 45 -33.80 -9.32 17.82
CA PRO A 45 -33.05 -9.94 18.88
C PRO A 45 -33.25 -9.14 20.17
N HIS A 46 -33.84 -9.82 21.15
CA HIS A 46 -33.79 -9.42 22.54
C HIS A 46 -32.34 -9.24 23.00
N PHE A 47 -32.12 -8.16 23.74
CA PHE A 47 -30.89 -7.86 24.45
C PHE A 47 -30.55 -9.01 25.40
N ARG A 48 -29.49 -9.78 25.09
CA ARG A 48 -28.82 -10.68 26.03
C ARG A 48 -27.32 -10.40 25.97
N LYS A 49 -26.77 -9.99 27.12
CA LYS A 49 -25.34 -9.86 27.39
C LYS A 49 -24.66 -11.20 27.14
N GLY A 50 -23.70 -11.23 26.23
CA GLY A 50 -22.80 -12.35 25.95
C GLY A 50 -21.73 -11.89 24.98
N THR A 51 -20.47 -12.06 25.39
CA THR A 51 -19.21 -11.70 24.74
C THR A 51 -19.25 -11.58 23.21
N MET A 52 -19.12 -10.35 22.70
CA MET A 52 -19.04 -10.06 21.27
C MET A 52 -17.56 -9.93 20.87
N MET A 53 -16.87 -11.07 20.72
CA MET A 53 -15.60 -11.09 19.98
C MET A 53 -15.94 -10.84 18.50
N SER A 54 -15.56 -9.66 17.99
CA SER A 54 -15.53 -9.38 16.56
C SER A 54 -14.53 -10.35 15.93
N MET A 55 -15.02 -11.25 15.10
CA MET A 55 -14.23 -12.27 14.40
C MET A 55 -13.16 -11.56 13.57
N VAL A 56 -11.87 -11.82 13.85
CA VAL A 56 -10.80 -11.49 12.91
C VAL A 56 -11.02 -12.38 11.69
N THR A 57 -11.21 -11.77 10.53
CA THR A 57 -11.53 -12.50 9.31
C THR A 57 -10.22 -12.95 8.69
N VAL A 58 -9.96 -14.26 8.74
CA VAL A 58 -9.00 -14.86 7.80
C VAL A 58 -9.66 -14.81 6.43
N ALA A 59 -9.10 -14.01 5.52
CA ALA A 59 -9.64 -13.88 4.17
C ALA A 59 -9.34 -15.16 3.39
N ALA A 60 -10.21 -16.16 3.48
CA ALA A 60 -10.25 -17.28 2.54
C ALA A 60 -10.74 -16.76 1.18
N ILE A 61 -9.82 -16.34 0.31
CA ILE A 61 -10.14 -15.96 -1.07
C ILE A 61 -10.40 -17.24 -1.88
N GLY A 62 -11.53 -17.92 -1.65
CA GLY A 62 -12.03 -19.01 -2.49
C GLY A 62 -11.19 -20.30 -2.51
N ASP A 63 -11.86 -21.43 -2.30
CA ASP A 63 -11.35 -22.79 -2.10
C ASP A 63 -10.47 -23.01 -0.85
N SER A 64 -10.61 -24.18 -0.25
CA SER A 64 -9.85 -24.67 0.92
C SER A 64 -8.33 -24.70 0.72
N ASP A 65 -7.85 -24.43 -0.51
CA ASP A 65 -6.45 -24.40 -0.91
C ASP A 65 -5.83 -22.99 -0.95
N SER A 66 -6.62 -21.94 -0.73
CA SER A 66 -6.09 -20.58 -0.64
C SER A 66 -5.29 -20.38 0.66
N PRO A 67 -4.10 -19.75 0.60
CA PRO A 67 -3.30 -19.52 1.79
C PRO A 67 -4.00 -18.57 2.75
N ALA A 68 -3.80 -18.77 4.05
CA ALA A 68 -4.33 -17.89 5.07
C ALA A 68 -3.73 -16.48 4.97
N MET A 69 -4.57 -15.47 5.19
CA MET A 69 -4.18 -14.06 5.26
C MET A 69 -5.07 -13.37 6.28
N LEU A 70 -4.47 -12.65 7.23
CA LEU A 70 -5.23 -11.78 8.13
C LEU A 70 -5.53 -10.46 7.43
N ASP A 71 -6.76 -9.96 7.62
CA ASP A 71 -7.09 -8.61 7.19
C ASP A 71 -6.33 -7.59 8.07
N THR A 72 -5.59 -6.66 7.45
CA THR A 72 -4.78 -5.66 8.17
C THR A 72 -5.63 -4.69 8.99
N LYS A 73 -6.90 -4.47 8.61
CA LYS A 73 -7.86 -3.74 9.43
C LYS A 73 -8.18 -4.47 10.72
N ASP A 74 -8.37 -5.79 10.65
CA ASP A 74 -8.72 -6.60 11.82
C ASP A 74 -7.54 -6.70 12.79
N VAL A 75 -6.32 -6.84 12.27
CA VAL A 75 -5.09 -6.74 13.07
C VAL A 75 -5.06 -5.40 13.81
N VAL A 76 -5.21 -4.29 13.10
CA VAL A 76 -5.19 -2.95 13.71
C VAL A 76 -6.32 -2.77 14.72
N ASP A 77 -7.53 -3.23 14.43
CA ASP A 77 -8.68 -3.13 15.33
C ASP A 77 -8.47 -3.95 16.60
N MET A 78 -7.79 -5.10 16.52
CA MET A 78 -7.39 -5.89 17.70
C MET A 78 -6.45 -5.07 18.58
N PHE A 79 -5.37 -4.50 18.03
CA PHE A 79 -4.41 -3.69 18.79
C PHE A 79 -5.04 -2.40 19.34
N LYS A 80 -5.93 -1.76 18.59
CA LYS A 80 -6.62 -0.55 19.04
C LYS A 80 -7.51 -0.81 20.26
N ARG A 81 -8.09 -2.01 20.37
CA ARG A 81 -8.93 -2.40 21.53
C ARG A 81 -8.08 -2.81 22.72
N SER A 82 -7.00 -3.54 22.49
CA SER A 82 -6.16 -4.08 23.56
C SER A 82 -5.14 -3.08 24.09
N ASN A 83 -4.57 -2.22 23.24
CA ASN A 83 -3.53 -1.26 23.61
C ASN A 83 -3.65 0.04 22.78
N LEU A 84 -4.55 0.92 23.22
CA LEU A 84 -4.84 2.18 22.55
C LEU A 84 -3.63 3.13 22.50
N ALA A 85 -2.73 3.06 23.49
CA ALA A 85 -1.54 3.91 23.56
C ALA A 85 -0.57 3.60 22.41
N VAL A 86 -0.22 2.32 22.25
CA VAL A 86 0.63 1.83 21.13
C VAL A 86 0.02 2.19 19.78
N TYR A 87 -1.28 1.94 19.59
CA TYR A 87 -1.97 2.33 18.37
C TYR A 87 -1.86 3.84 18.09
N ALA A 88 -2.11 4.68 19.10
CA ALA A 88 -2.11 6.13 18.94
C ALA A 88 -0.70 6.67 18.64
N GLU A 89 0.33 6.11 19.26
CA GLU A 89 1.72 6.48 19.02
C GLU A 89 2.20 6.04 17.63
N ALA A 90 1.94 4.80 17.23
CA ALA A 90 2.26 4.28 15.91
C ALA A 90 1.59 5.11 14.81
N ARG A 91 0.32 5.51 15.03
CA ARG A 91 -0.39 6.40 14.11
C ARG A 91 0.30 7.76 14.00
N ARG A 92 0.70 8.38 15.11
CA ARG A 92 1.43 9.67 15.07
C ARG A 92 2.75 9.53 14.32
N GLU A 93 3.46 8.43 14.51
CA GLU A 93 4.71 8.15 13.80
C GLU A 93 4.50 8.01 12.29
N PHE A 94 3.57 7.16 11.88
CA PHE A 94 3.28 6.94 10.46
C PHE A 94 2.93 8.24 9.73
N TYR A 95 2.01 9.04 10.28
CA TYR A 95 1.61 10.30 9.64
C TYR A 95 2.76 11.31 9.57
N ARG A 96 3.67 11.30 10.56
CA ARG A 96 4.91 12.10 10.53
C ARG A 96 5.86 11.63 9.43
N LYS A 97 5.98 10.31 9.21
CA LYS A 97 6.81 9.73 8.13
C LYS A 97 6.24 10.03 6.75
N VAL A 98 4.93 9.85 6.55
CA VAL A 98 4.26 10.15 5.27
C VAL A 98 4.36 11.64 4.93
N ASN A 99 4.27 12.52 5.94
CA ASN A 99 4.53 13.95 5.80
C ASN A 99 3.73 14.59 4.63
N LEU A 100 2.41 14.36 4.62
CA LEU A 100 1.51 14.99 3.65
C LEU A 100 1.65 16.52 3.71
N ASN A 101 1.66 17.17 2.56
CA ASN A 101 1.78 18.63 2.50
C ASN A 101 0.50 19.28 3.07
N PRO A 102 0.58 20.05 4.17
CA PRO A 102 -0.60 20.65 4.80
C PRO A 102 -1.19 21.81 4.00
N PHE A 103 -0.47 22.35 3.02
CA PHE A 103 -0.88 23.49 2.20
C PHE A 103 -1.46 23.09 0.84
N LYS A 104 -1.41 21.81 0.47
CA LYS A 104 -2.06 21.28 -0.74
C LYS A 104 -3.41 20.65 -0.35
N PRO A 105 -4.52 20.98 -1.03
CA PRO A 105 -5.78 20.27 -0.82
C PRO A 105 -5.65 18.82 -1.31
N HIS A 106 -5.97 17.87 -0.43
CA HIS A 106 -5.95 16.44 -0.75
C HIS A 106 -7.35 15.95 -1.10
N SER A 107 -7.45 15.10 -2.11
CA SER A 107 -8.72 14.45 -2.44
C SER A 107 -9.12 13.47 -1.33
N GLN A 108 -10.42 13.20 -1.19
CA GLN A 108 -10.91 12.17 -0.27
C GLN A 108 -10.25 10.81 -0.53
N TYR A 109 -9.98 10.49 -1.80
CA TYR A 109 -9.27 9.29 -2.20
C TYR A 109 -7.86 9.21 -1.59
N VAL A 110 -7.07 10.29 -1.67
CA VAL A 110 -5.70 10.31 -1.11
C VAL A 110 -5.73 10.17 0.41
N LEU A 111 -6.66 10.85 1.08
CA LEU A 111 -6.81 10.73 2.53
C LEU A 111 -7.19 9.30 2.96
N GLN A 112 -8.08 8.66 2.20
CA GLN A 112 -8.48 7.28 2.43
C GLN A 112 -7.36 6.29 2.13
N LEU A 113 -6.59 6.52 1.05
CA LEU A 113 -5.41 5.72 0.73
C LEU A 113 -4.37 5.76 1.85
N VAL A 114 -4.13 6.94 2.43
CA VAL A 114 -3.21 7.11 3.57
C VAL A 114 -3.72 6.36 4.80
N GLU A 115 -5.04 6.36 5.04
CA GLU A 115 -5.63 5.57 6.13
C GLU A 115 -5.46 4.06 5.89
N TRP A 116 -5.74 3.56 4.69
CA TRP A 116 -5.52 2.15 4.36
C TRP A 116 -4.05 1.76 4.46
N SER A 117 -3.16 2.62 3.97
CA SER A 117 -1.73 2.36 4.03
C SER A 117 -1.19 2.39 5.46
N PHE A 118 -1.82 3.13 6.37
CA PHE A 118 -1.51 3.03 7.79
C PHE A 118 -1.84 1.64 8.33
N LEU A 119 -2.94 1.01 7.89
CA LEU A 119 -3.30 -0.33 8.34
C LEU A 119 -2.23 -1.35 7.92
N ASP A 120 -1.80 -1.27 6.67
CA ASP A 120 -0.76 -2.14 6.11
C ASP A 120 0.60 -1.88 6.77
N TRP A 121 0.99 -0.61 6.94
CA TRP A 121 2.23 -0.24 7.62
C TRP A 121 2.25 -0.67 9.09
N PHE A 122 1.14 -0.46 9.81
CA PHE A 122 1.02 -0.89 11.20
C PHE A 122 1.12 -2.41 11.29
N SER A 123 0.49 -3.14 10.37
CA SER A 123 0.47 -4.61 10.42
C SER A 123 1.84 -5.21 10.08
N PHE A 124 2.51 -4.70 9.05
CA PHE A 124 3.71 -5.33 8.49
C PHE A 124 5.04 -4.65 8.85
N ASP A 125 5.07 -3.32 9.00
CA ASP A 125 6.33 -2.58 9.16
C ASP A 125 6.61 -2.17 10.61
N CYS A 126 5.55 -1.83 11.36
CA CYS A 126 5.65 -1.50 12.78
C CYS A 126 6.25 -2.68 13.56
N ARG A 127 7.04 -2.38 14.60
CA ARG A 127 7.61 -3.39 15.49
C ARG A 127 7.09 -3.17 16.90
N ILE A 128 6.73 -4.27 17.53
CA ILE A 128 6.24 -4.31 18.91
C ILE A 128 7.05 -5.32 19.72
N SER A 129 7.10 -5.11 21.04
CA SER A 129 7.74 -6.05 21.95
C SER A 129 7.06 -7.43 21.90
N GLY A 130 7.86 -8.49 21.83
CA GLY A 130 7.37 -9.87 21.74
C GLY A 130 6.91 -10.45 23.09
N SER A 131 7.24 -9.79 24.21
CA SER A 131 7.02 -10.29 25.57
C SER A 131 5.54 -10.31 26.00
N GLY A 132 4.71 -9.41 25.47
CA GLY A 132 3.28 -9.31 25.82
C GLY A 132 2.36 -10.29 25.09
N ILE A 133 2.89 -11.16 24.23
CA ILE A 133 2.08 -12.07 23.38
C ILE A 133 1.92 -13.45 24.01
N THR A 134 2.74 -13.79 25.01
CA THR A 134 2.77 -15.10 25.70
C THR A 134 2.32 -15.03 27.17
N GLY A 135 1.71 -13.91 27.59
CA GLY A 135 1.37 -13.65 28.99
C GLY A 135 0.12 -14.40 29.47
N ASN A 136 -0.12 -14.39 30.78
CA ASN A 136 -1.42 -14.77 31.35
C ASN A 136 -2.52 -13.81 30.83
N GLU A 137 -3.79 -14.20 30.92
CA GLU A 137 -4.96 -13.39 30.47
C GLU A 137 -4.97 -11.92 30.97
N SER A 138 -4.21 -11.59 32.02
CA SER A 138 -4.04 -10.23 32.57
C SER A 138 -2.99 -9.36 31.86
N GLU A 139 -2.10 -9.94 31.05
CA GLU A 139 -0.98 -9.26 30.37
C GLU A 139 -1.02 -9.42 28.84
N ASP A 140 -2.01 -10.14 28.31
CA ASP A 140 -2.19 -10.34 26.88
C ASP A 140 -2.24 -9.01 26.14
N MET A 141 -1.35 -8.86 25.15
CA MET A 141 -1.23 -7.69 24.28
C MET A 141 -0.78 -6.40 24.98
N LEU A 142 -0.23 -6.48 26.20
CA LEU A 142 0.54 -5.41 26.83
C LEU A 142 1.94 -5.32 26.18
N VAL A 143 1.95 -4.88 24.93
CA VAL A 143 3.17 -4.65 24.15
C VAL A 143 3.56 -3.18 24.17
N GLU A 144 4.81 -2.91 23.81
CA GLU A 144 5.34 -1.56 23.59
C GLU A 144 5.84 -1.44 22.15
N LEU A 145 5.96 -0.22 21.63
CA LEU A 145 6.61 0.02 20.34
C LEU A 145 8.10 -0.22 20.45
N GLU A 146 8.64 -0.96 19.48
CA GLU A 146 10.06 -1.20 19.34
C GLU A 146 10.58 -0.36 18.16
N TYR A 147 11.58 0.48 18.43
CA TYR A 147 12.11 1.42 17.44
C TYR A 147 13.37 0.90 16.75
N ASP A 148 14.02 -0.11 17.34
CA ASP A 148 15.11 -0.84 16.69
C ASP A 148 14.52 -1.82 15.68
N ALA A 149 14.79 -1.59 14.39
CA ALA A 149 14.28 -2.42 13.30
C ALA A 149 14.75 -3.89 13.36
N LEU A 150 15.82 -4.17 14.12
CA LEU A 150 16.33 -5.53 14.35
C LEU A 150 15.68 -6.23 15.54
N ARG A 151 14.79 -5.54 16.27
CA ARG A 151 14.11 -6.04 17.45
C ARG A 151 12.59 -6.04 17.26
N GLY A 152 11.93 -6.82 18.11
CA GLY A 152 10.47 -6.93 18.10
C GLY A 152 9.93 -7.78 16.96
N ILE A 153 8.62 -7.89 16.91
CA ILE A 153 7.89 -8.60 15.86
C ILE A 153 6.81 -7.71 15.26
N SER A 154 6.28 -8.07 14.10
CA SER A 154 5.19 -7.31 13.49
C SER A 154 3.87 -7.55 14.24
N PRO A 155 2.97 -6.55 14.29
CA PRO A 155 1.60 -6.74 14.75
C PRO A 155 0.84 -7.84 14.00
N PHE A 156 1.12 -8.03 12.71
CA PHE A 156 0.55 -9.13 11.92
C PHE A 156 0.95 -10.50 12.48
N ARG A 157 2.25 -10.71 12.74
CA ARG A 157 2.75 -11.95 13.32
C ARG A 157 2.25 -12.17 14.74
N ALA A 158 2.23 -11.12 15.55
CA ALA A 158 1.68 -11.15 16.90
C ALA A 158 0.20 -11.58 16.91
N ALA A 159 -0.60 -11.04 15.99
CA ALA A 159 -2.00 -11.39 15.84
C ALA A 159 -2.19 -12.85 15.43
N ALA A 160 -1.43 -13.32 14.43
CA ALA A 160 -1.48 -14.71 13.98
C ALA A 160 -1.21 -15.69 15.13
N GLU A 161 -0.13 -15.45 15.88
CA GLU A 161 0.30 -16.26 17.02
C GLU A 161 -0.72 -16.22 18.18
N TYR A 162 -1.29 -15.05 18.46
CA TYR A 162 -2.32 -14.90 19.49
C TYR A 162 -3.60 -15.66 19.12
N LEU A 163 -4.08 -15.52 17.89
CA LEU A 163 -5.30 -16.17 17.41
C LEU A 163 -5.17 -17.69 17.35
N HIS A 164 -3.98 -18.18 16.98
CA HIS A 164 -3.66 -19.60 17.00
C HIS A 164 -3.74 -20.19 18.41
N ARG A 165 -3.18 -19.49 19.41
CA ARG A 165 -3.13 -19.99 20.80
C ARG A 165 -4.43 -19.84 21.58
N HIS A 166 -5.16 -18.73 21.40
CA HIS A 166 -6.25 -18.35 22.31
C HIS A 166 -7.63 -18.32 21.67
N ALA A 167 -7.74 -18.06 20.36
CA ALA A 167 -9.02 -17.83 19.71
C ALA A 167 -9.52 -19.00 18.86
N GLY A 168 -8.67 -20.02 18.60
CA GLY A 168 -9.02 -21.19 17.80
C GLY A 168 -9.37 -20.87 16.33
N GLY A 169 -9.00 -19.68 15.85
CA GLY A 169 -9.34 -19.18 14.51
C GLY A 169 -8.24 -19.37 13.45
N VAL A 170 -7.08 -19.90 13.84
CA VAL A 170 -5.91 -20.13 12.97
C VAL A 170 -5.35 -21.51 13.27
N GLY A 171 -5.43 -22.45 12.31
CA GLY A 171 -4.81 -23.77 12.44
C GLY A 171 -3.29 -23.74 12.23
N ASP A 172 -2.61 -24.88 12.39
CA ASP A 172 -1.15 -24.97 12.20
C ASP A 172 -0.72 -24.57 10.79
N ILE A 173 -1.44 -25.05 9.76
CA ILE A 173 -1.16 -24.74 8.36
C ILE A 173 -1.39 -23.24 8.08
N ASP A 174 -2.48 -22.68 8.62
CA ASP A 174 -2.79 -21.26 8.46
C ASP A 174 -1.73 -20.40 9.15
N LEU A 175 -1.24 -20.84 10.32
CA LEU A 175 -0.17 -20.15 11.01
C LEU A 175 1.07 -20.13 10.12
N ASP A 176 1.51 -21.26 9.58
CA ASP A 176 2.70 -21.33 8.71
C ASP A 176 2.57 -20.43 7.47
N ASP A 177 1.38 -20.35 6.85
CA ASP A 177 1.10 -19.40 5.76
C ASP A 177 1.31 -17.95 6.23
N LEU A 178 0.79 -17.58 7.39
CA LEU A 178 0.93 -16.24 7.97
C LEU A 178 2.38 -15.93 8.35
N ARG A 179 3.15 -16.95 8.78
CA ARG A 179 4.59 -16.81 9.04
C ARG A 179 5.36 -16.51 7.76
N GLU A 180 5.10 -17.27 6.68
CA GLU A 180 5.75 -17.03 5.38
C GLU A 180 5.41 -15.63 4.85
N VAL A 181 4.14 -15.19 5.00
CA VAL A 181 3.73 -13.84 4.63
C VAL A 181 4.53 -12.80 5.42
N ASP A 182 4.58 -12.90 6.75
CA ASP A 182 5.31 -11.94 7.59
C ASP A 182 6.80 -11.87 7.27
N GLU A 183 7.43 -13.00 6.98
CA GLU A 183 8.87 -13.09 6.73
C GLU A 183 9.26 -12.57 5.34
N THR A 184 8.37 -12.68 4.36
CA THR A 184 8.70 -12.44 2.95
C THR A 184 8.09 -11.18 2.37
N ASN A 185 7.16 -10.53 3.09
CA ASN A 185 6.46 -9.38 2.55
C ASN A 185 7.35 -8.14 2.41
N PHE A 186 7.25 -7.45 1.28
CA PHE A 186 7.93 -6.18 1.05
C PHE A 186 7.16 -5.31 0.05
N ALA A 187 7.31 -4.00 0.17
CA ALA A 187 6.79 -3.05 -0.80
C ALA A 187 7.86 -2.65 -1.82
N SER A 188 7.43 -2.45 -3.08
CA SER A 188 8.29 -1.91 -4.12
C SER A 188 7.51 -1.26 -5.26
N MET A 189 8.26 -0.75 -6.23
CA MET A 189 7.79 -0.25 -7.52
C MET A 189 7.96 -1.34 -8.58
N PHE A 190 6.85 -1.90 -9.04
CA PHE A 190 6.81 -3.03 -9.95
C PHE A 190 6.44 -2.59 -11.36
N TRP A 191 7.35 -2.81 -12.31
CA TRP A 191 7.06 -2.63 -13.73
C TRP A 191 6.38 -3.87 -14.30
N ILE A 192 5.26 -3.68 -15.00
CA ILE A 192 4.53 -4.79 -15.62
C ILE A 192 5.27 -5.25 -16.87
N ARG A 193 5.81 -6.46 -16.84
CA ARG A 193 6.44 -7.10 -18.01
C ARG A 193 5.40 -7.85 -18.85
N ASN A 194 4.49 -8.53 -18.17
CA ASN A 194 3.41 -9.28 -18.77
C ASN A 194 2.28 -9.45 -17.75
N ALA A 195 1.04 -9.52 -18.20
CA ALA A 195 -0.09 -9.89 -17.38
C ALA A 195 -0.99 -10.84 -18.18
N ASN A 196 -1.36 -11.94 -17.54
CA ASN A 196 -2.14 -13.02 -18.15
C ASN A 196 -3.39 -13.28 -17.30
N ALA A 197 -4.54 -12.84 -17.79
CA ALA A 197 -5.82 -13.02 -17.11
C ALA A 197 -6.21 -14.49 -16.95
N VAL A 198 -5.86 -15.35 -17.92
CA VAL A 198 -6.19 -16.79 -17.90
C VAL A 198 -5.44 -17.51 -16.77
N GLN A 199 -4.17 -17.17 -16.59
CA GLN A 199 -3.33 -17.74 -15.53
C GLN A 199 -3.50 -17.03 -14.18
N GLY A 200 -4.16 -15.86 -14.17
CA GLY A 200 -4.29 -15.00 -12.98
C GLY A 200 -2.95 -14.47 -12.48
N ARG A 201 -1.96 -14.26 -13.36
CA ARG A 201 -0.58 -13.91 -12.99
C ARG A 201 -0.09 -12.64 -13.67
N LEU A 202 0.71 -11.87 -12.92
CA LEU A 202 1.55 -10.79 -13.45
C LEU A 202 3.01 -11.19 -13.35
N MET A 203 3.75 -10.97 -14.42
CA MET A 203 5.20 -10.94 -14.39
C MET A 203 5.63 -9.49 -14.20
N VAL A 204 6.32 -9.22 -13.10
CA VAL A 204 6.77 -7.88 -12.76
C VAL A 204 8.27 -7.83 -12.51
N GLU A 205 8.87 -6.69 -12.83
CA GLU A 205 10.25 -6.33 -12.51
C GLU A 205 10.23 -5.33 -11.36
N ASP A 206 10.90 -5.62 -10.26
CA ASP A 206 11.13 -4.68 -9.17
C ASP A 206 12.14 -3.63 -9.64
N LEU A 207 11.69 -2.38 -9.83
CA LEU A 207 12.54 -1.31 -10.31
C LEU A 207 13.59 -0.88 -9.28
N ILE A 208 13.33 -1.09 -8.00
CA ILE A 208 14.23 -0.74 -6.89
C ILE A 208 15.32 -1.82 -6.74
N ARG A 209 14.95 -3.11 -6.75
CA ARG A 209 15.90 -4.23 -6.50
C ARG A 209 16.46 -4.88 -7.77
N GLY A 210 15.78 -4.77 -8.90
CA GLY A 210 16.16 -5.45 -10.15
C GLY A 210 15.73 -6.90 -10.29
N GLU A 211 14.99 -7.40 -9.32
CA GLU A 211 14.49 -8.77 -9.29
C GLU A 211 13.17 -8.94 -10.05
N PHE A 212 12.87 -10.18 -10.45
CA PHE A 212 11.66 -10.52 -11.21
C PHE A 212 10.74 -11.43 -10.41
N TYR A 213 9.44 -11.15 -10.47
CA TYR A 213 8.44 -11.87 -9.70
C TYR A 213 7.27 -12.33 -10.59
N SER A 214 6.84 -13.58 -10.40
CA SER A 214 5.57 -14.10 -10.91
C SER A 214 4.53 -14.02 -9.81
N VAL A 215 3.75 -12.92 -9.82
CA VAL A 215 2.77 -12.61 -8.78
C VAL A 215 1.41 -13.17 -9.19
N PHE A 216 0.83 -14.01 -8.35
CA PHE A 216 -0.54 -14.47 -8.50
C PHE A 216 -1.50 -13.42 -7.93
N ASP A 217 -2.21 -12.74 -8.83
CA ASP A 217 -3.24 -11.77 -8.52
C ASP A 217 -4.24 -11.75 -9.69
N PRO A 218 -5.29 -12.59 -9.64
CA PRO A 218 -6.25 -12.70 -10.74
C PRO A 218 -6.96 -11.38 -11.07
N ARG A 219 -7.16 -10.51 -10.08
CA ARG A 219 -7.84 -9.22 -10.27
C ARG A 219 -6.94 -8.25 -11.03
N ALA A 220 -5.68 -8.10 -10.61
CA ALA A 220 -4.73 -7.27 -11.31
C ALA A 220 -4.39 -7.87 -12.69
N ALA A 221 -4.24 -9.19 -12.81
CA ALA A 221 -3.93 -9.84 -14.08
C ALA A 221 -5.03 -9.60 -15.12
N ALA A 222 -6.31 -9.71 -14.72
CA ALA A 222 -7.42 -9.34 -15.60
C ALA A 222 -7.47 -7.84 -15.93
N ARG A 223 -7.15 -6.97 -14.96
CA ARG A 223 -7.10 -5.52 -15.16
C ARG A 223 -5.99 -5.11 -16.13
N TYR A 224 -4.87 -5.83 -16.17
CA TYR A 224 -3.69 -5.47 -16.96
C TYR A 224 -3.45 -6.43 -18.13
N ASP A 225 -4.41 -7.29 -18.47
CA ASP A 225 -4.24 -8.34 -19.48
C ASP A 225 -3.63 -7.81 -20.79
N GLY A 226 -2.56 -8.48 -21.24
CA GLY A 226 -1.78 -8.08 -22.42
C GLY A 226 -0.90 -6.83 -22.26
N ALA A 227 -0.78 -6.25 -21.06
CA ALA A 227 0.10 -5.11 -20.82
C ALA A 227 1.58 -5.52 -20.80
N HIS A 228 2.40 -4.72 -21.49
CA HIS A 228 3.86 -4.81 -21.54
C HIS A 228 4.51 -3.51 -21.06
N GLY A 229 3.92 -2.94 -20.00
CA GLY A 229 4.28 -1.66 -19.45
C GLY A 229 3.25 -1.20 -18.42
N GLY A 230 3.60 -0.17 -17.68
CA GLY A 230 2.84 0.29 -16.53
C GLY A 230 3.55 0.02 -15.22
N LEU A 231 3.12 0.74 -14.20
CA LEU A 231 3.72 0.76 -12.88
C LEU A 231 2.66 0.40 -11.84
N ILE A 232 2.99 -0.57 -10.98
CA ILE A 232 2.23 -0.92 -9.79
C ILE A 232 3.15 -0.73 -8.60
N VAL A 233 2.76 0.12 -7.66
CA VAL A 233 3.47 0.27 -6.38
C VAL A 233 2.63 -0.42 -5.34
N ASN A 234 3.10 -1.56 -4.85
CA ASN A 234 2.34 -2.40 -3.94
C ASN A 234 3.26 -3.22 -3.02
N ARG A 235 2.66 -3.94 -2.07
CA ARG A 235 3.31 -4.99 -1.29
C ARG A 235 3.01 -6.36 -1.90
N ILE A 236 4.05 -7.17 -2.02
CA ILE A 236 3.93 -8.60 -2.34
C ILE A 236 4.53 -9.42 -1.21
N ALA A 237 4.03 -10.64 -1.04
CA ALA A 237 4.52 -11.63 -0.08
C ALA A 237 4.42 -13.02 -0.69
N ARG A 238 5.17 -13.98 -0.14
CA ARG A 238 4.97 -15.39 -0.43
C ARG A 238 3.95 -15.98 0.53
N ALA A 239 3.12 -16.86 -0.01
CA ALA A 239 2.32 -17.78 0.78
C ALA A 239 2.18 -19.09 0.00
N ARG A 240 2.51 -20.20 0.65
CA ARG A 240 2.69 -21.54 0.05
C ARG A 240 3.65 -21.51 -1.14
N GLY A 241 4.77 -20.80 -0.97
CA GLY A 241 5.81 -20.69 -2.00
C GLY A 241 5.45 -19.87 -3.24
N MET A 242 4.28 -19.19 -3.25
CA MET A 242 3.83 -18.39 -4.38
C MET A 242 3.77 -16.91 -4.01
N TRP A 243 4.35 -16.04 -4.85
CA TRP A 243 4.24 -14.59 -4.69
C TRP A 243 2.81 -14.11 -4.96
N ARG A 244 2.28 -13.25 -4.08
CA ARG A 244 0.91 -12.72 -4.12
C ARG A 244 0.92 -11.26 -3.68
N SER A 245 -0.01 -10.47 -4.20
CA SER A 245 -0.33 -9.15 -3.64
C SER A 245 -0.92 -9.33 -2.23
N CYS A 246 -0.44 -8.59 -1.24
CA CYS A 246 -0.94 -8.68 0.15
C CYS A 246 -1.36 -7.33 0.75
N ALA A 247 -1.37 -6.26 -0.05
CA ALA A 247 -1.79 -4.92 0.35
C ALA A 247 -2.59 -4.22 -0.75
N ILE A 248 -3.21 -3.09 -0.39
CA ILE A 248 -3.83 -2.20 -1.37
C ILE A 248 -2.72 -1.47 -2.13
N PRO A 249 -2.72 -1.47 -3.48
CA PRO A 249 -1.73 -0.73 -4.25
C PRO A 249 -1.70 0.76 -3.90
N LEU A 250 -0.51 1.27 -3.62
CA LEU A 250 -0.24 2.69 -3.35
C LEU A 250 -0.38 3.53 -4.62
N TYR A 251 0.03 2.98 -5.76
CA TYR A 251 -0.05 3.64 -7.05
C TYR A 251 -0.21 2.61 -8.15
N GLU A 252 -1.07 2.90 -9.13
CA GLU A 252 -1.34 2.02 -10.26
C GLU A 252 -1.51 2.85 -11.53
N ALA A 253 -0.75 2.50 -12.57
CA ALA A 253 -0.91 3.11 -13.88
C ALA A 253 -0.56 2.12 -15.00
N ARG A 254 -1.37 2.09 -16.06
CA ARG A 254 -1.09 1.30 -17.29
C ARG A 254 0.03 1.89 -18.14
N ARG A 255 0.42 3.12 -17.85
CA ARG A 255 1.54 3.84 -18.48
C ARG A 255 2.41 4.43 -17.37
N PRO A 256 3.70 4.69 -17.59
CA PRO A 256 4.41 4.59 -18.87
C PRO A 256 4.61 3.14 -19.33
N ASP A 257 4.64 2.91 -20.64
CA ASP A 257 4.94 1.64 -21.31
C ASP A 257 6.24 1.69 -22.14
N ALA A 258 6.85 2.88 -22.22
CA ALA A 258 8.10 3.10 -22.92
C ALA A 258 9.32 2.67 -22.08
N LEU A 259 10.31 2.05 -22.73
CA LEU A 259 11.50 1.48 -22.08
C LEU A 259 12.45 2.54 -21.51
N ASP A 260 12.48 3.73 -22.12
CA ASP A 260 13.23 4.89 -21.62
C ASP A 260 12.70 5.33 -20.25
N ALA A 261 11.38 5.45 -20.10
CA ALA A 261 10.74 5.76 -18.83
C ALA A 261 11.04 4.70 -17.76
N LYS A 262 11.08 3.42 -18.13
CA LYS A 262 11.51 2.35 -17.22
C LYS A 262 12.96 2.52 -16.77
N ALA A 263 13.86 2.78 -17.72
CA ALA A 263 15.29 2.96 -17.45
C ALA A 263 15.52 4.15 -16.52
N ASP A 264 14.81 5.26 -16.73
CA ASP A 264 14.94 6.44 -15.89
C ASP A 264 14.44 6.22 -14.46
N ILE A 265 13.29 5.55 -14.28
CA ILE A 265 12.80 5.21 -12.93
C ILE A 265 13.79 4.25 -12.24
N SER A 266 14.32 3.27 -12.98
CA SER A 266 15.31 2.34 -12.41
C SER A 266 16.56 3.08 -11.96
N ARG A 267 17.09 3.99 -12.77
CA ARG A 267 18.26 4.81 -12.44
C ARG A 267 18.05 5.64 -11.18
N GLU A 268 16.88 6.27 -11.07
CA GLU A 268 16.56 7.18 -9.97
C GLU A 268 16.46 6.47 -8.62
N PHE A 269 16.00 5.21 -8.59
CA PHE A 269 15.79 4.46 -7.35
C PHE A 269 16.91 3.45 -7.06
N ARG A 270 17.30 2.66 -8.07
CA ARG A 270 18.28 1.59 -7.92
C ARG A 270 19.69 2.13 -7.93
N ASP A 271 20.05 2.93 -8.93
CA ASP A 271 21.45 3.33 -9.13
C ASP A 271 21.89 4.38 -8.09
N THR A 272 20.94 5.10 -7.50
CA THR A 272 21.18 6.02 -6.37
C THR A 272 21.23 5.30 -5.01
N GLY A 273 20.85 4.02 -4.96
CA GLY A 273 20.72 3.26 -3.71
C GLY A 273 19.52 3.69 -2.85
N TYR A 274 18.56 4.43 -3.40
CA TYR A 274 17.37 4.86 -2.67
C TYR A 274 16.37 3.70 -2.50
N THR A 275 16.30 3.15 -1.28
CA THR A 275 15.40 2.05 -0.90
C THR A 275 14.31 2.54 0.07
N PRO A 276 13.24 3.19 -0.41
CA PRO A 276 12.17 3.68 0.44
C PRO A 276 11.39 2.54 1.11
N ASP A 277 10.99 2.75 2.37
CA ASP A 277 9.95 1.97 3.03
C ASP A 277 8.55 2.37 2.50
N VAL A 278 7.48 1.71 2.98
CA VAL A 278 6.10 2.03 2.55
C VAL A 278 5.75 3.50 2.79
N ALA A 279 6.14 4.04 3.96
CA ALA A 279 5.89 5.44 4.26
C ALA A 279 6.69 6.37 3.33
N GLY A 280 7.91 5.99 2.96
CA GLY A 280 8.76 6.67 1.98
C GLY A 280 8.17 6.65 0.57
N LEU A 281 7.59 5.52 0.14
CA LEU A 281 6.88 5.40 -1.14
C LEU A 281 5.63 6.30 -1.15
N LEU A 282 4.80 6.26 -0.12
CA LEU A 282 3.66 7.17 0.02
C LEU A 282 4.08 8.64 0.02
N ARG A 283 5.15 8.96 0.75
CA ARG A 283 5.71 10.31 0.81
C ARG A 283 6.21 10.77 -0.56
N PHE A 284 6.79 9.88 -1.36
CA PHE A 284 7.23 10.18 -2.72
C PHE A 284 6.05 10.48 -3.66
N PHE A 285 4.99 9.67 -3.61
CA PHE A 285 3.83 9.85 -4.50
C PHE A 285 2.88 10.97 -4.08
N TYR A 286 2.67 11.15 -2.77
CA TYR A 286 1.59 12.00 -2.23
C TYR A 286 2.06 13.00 -1.17
N GLY A 287 3.21 12.77 -0.56
CA GLY A 287 3.75 13.61 0.50
C GLY A 287 4.72 14.68 0.02
N ARG A 288 5.43 15.27 0.98
CA ARG A 288 6.60 16.12 0.72
C ARG A 288 7.84 15.27 0.97
N ALA A 289 8.45 14.73 -0.07
CA ALA A 289 9.74 14.06 0.06
C ALA A 289 10.75 15.05 0.64
N LYS A 290 11.21 14.82 1.87
CA LYS A 290 12.21 15.68 2.53
C LYS A 290 13.55 15.64 1.79
N ASP A 291 13.80 14.53 1.09
CA ASP A 291 15.12 14.17 0.58
C ASP A 291 15.27 14.63 -0.88
N THR A 292 14.16 14.77 -1.62
CA THR A 292 14.12 15.30 -3.00
C THR A 292 13.38 16.64 -3.12
N GLY A 293 12.68 17.10 -2.08
CA GLY A 293 11.90 18.34 -2.08
C GLY A 293 10.65 18.35 -2.98
N LEU A 294 10.34 17.23 -3.66
CA LEU A 294 9.32 17.14 -4.70
C LEU A 294 8.31 16.02 -4.39
N GLY A 295 7.03 16.26 -4.70
CA GLY A 295 6.08 15.16 -4.91
C GLY A 295 6.16 14.63 -6.34
N TRP A 296 5.64 13.42 -6.61
CA TRP A 296 5.60 12.84 -7.96
C TRP A 296 4.99 13.77 -9.02
N GLU A 297 3.93 14.51 -8.69
CA GLU A 297 3.33 15.50 -9.59
C GLU A 297 4.27 16.67 -9.91
N ASP A 298 5.05 17.11 -8.92
CA ASP A 298 6.05 18.16 -9.10
C ASP A 298 7.22 17.61 -9.96
N ALA A 299 7.62 16.34 -9.76
CA ALA A 299 8.62 15.65 -10.58
C ALA A 299 8.17 15.49 -12.04
N VAL A 300 6.92 15.11 -12.29
CA VAL A 300 6.33 15.00 -13.64
C VAL A 300 6.24 16.37 -14.32
N SER A 301 5.85 17.41 -13.58
CA SER A 301 5.85 18.80 -14.08
C SER A 301 7.26 19.28 -14.44
N LEU A 302 8.25 18.99 -13.60
CA LEU A 302 9.65 19.36 -13.84
C LEU A 302 10.29 18.58 -15.00
N ARG A 303 9.84 17.36 -15.24
CA ARG A 303 10.23 16.55 -16.40
C ARG A 303 9.74 17.17 -17.71
N SER A 304 8.52 17.70 -17.72
CA SER A 304 7.95 18.39 -18.89
C SER A 304 8.62 19.74 -19.21
N THR A 305 9.40 20.28 -18.27
CA THR A 305 10.07 21.58 -18.39
C THR A 305 11.60 21.47 -18.54
N GLY A 306 12.17 20.27 -18.58
CA GLY A 306 13.62 20.04 -18.66
C GLY A 306 14.40 20.53 -17.43
N VAL A 307 13.71 20.72 -16.30
CA VAL A 307 14.31 21.21 -15.04
C VAL A 307 14.75 20.04 -14.16
N LEU A 308 14.19 18.84 -14.36
CA LEU A 308 14.53 17.63 -13.62
C LEU A 308 16.02 17.25 -13.76
N ASP A 309 16.58 17.26 -14.97
CA ASP A 309 18.01 16.95 -15.21
C ASP A 309 18.96 17.92 -14.49
N ARG A 310 18.58 19.20 -14.36
CA ARG A 310 19.38 20.19 -13.63
C ARG A 310 19.30 20.04 -12.12
N PHE A 311 18.24 19.42 -11.62
CA PHE A 311 18.00 19.23 -10.19
C PHE A 311 18.63 17.94 -9.67
N LEU A 312 18.54 16.84 -10.44
CA LEU A 312 19.21 15.58 -10.11
C LEU A 312 20.73 15.73 -10.04
N ASN A 313 21.29 16.53 -10.95
CA ASN A 313 22.72 16.90 -10.93
C ASN A 313 23.13 17.75 -9.71
N ARG A 314 22.17 18.33 -8.96
CA ARG A 314 22.45 19.15 -7.77
C ARG A 314 22.26 18.40 -6.45
N ILE A 315 21.54 17.27 -6.46
CA ILE A 315 21.40 16.37 -5.29
C ILE A 315 22.58 15.38 -5.20
N CYS A 316 23.26 15.13 -6.32
CA CYS A 316 24.42 14.24 -6.38
C CYS A 316 25.78 14.93 -6.09
N ASP A 317 25.76 16.19 -5.63
CA ASP A 317 26.89 16.92 -5.03
C ASP A 317 26.66 17.06 -3.52
#